data_AF-A0A0D6KFN2-F1
#
_entry.id   AF-A0A0D6KFN2-F1
#
_cell.length_a   1.000
_cell.length_b   1.000
_cell.length_c   1.000
_cell.angle_alpha   90.00
_cell.angle_beta   90.00
_cell.angle_gamma   90.00
#
_symmetry.space_group_name_H-M   'P 1'
#
loop_
_entity.id
_entity.type
_entity.pdbx_description
1 polymer ?
#
loop_
_entity_poly.entity_id
_entity_poly.type
_entity_poly.pdbx_seq_one_letter_code
_entity_poly.pdbx_strand_id
1 'polypeptide(L)' 'MVQPRPAAPTVKFVDEYCQWYKSLFPDVRSFEAFKYLHVGCISDL' A
#
# COMPACT_ATOMS: atom_id res chain seq x y z
N MET A 1 -9.98 -15.40 16.08
CA MET A 1 -8.87 -14.69 15.40
C MET A 1 -9.28 -14.54 13.95
N VAL A 2 -9.33 -13.31 13.42
CA VAL A 2 -9.63 -13.08 11.99
C VAL A 2 -8.38 -13.43 11.18
N GLN A 3 -8.53 -14.23 10.13
CA GLN A 3 -7.39 -14.56 9.26
C GLN A 3 -6.89 -13.31 8.52
N PRO A 4 -5.58 -13.09 8.44
CA PRO A 4 -5.01 -12.00 7.64
C PRO A 4 -5.43 -12.15 6.18
N ARG A 5 -5.91 -11.06 5.56
CA ARG A 5 -6.19 -11.04 4.13
C ARG A 5 -4.85 -11.15 3.37
N PRO A 6 -4.77 -11.97 2.31
CA PRO A 6 -3.60 -12.00 1.44
C PRO A 6 -3.31 -10.61 0.86
N ALA A 7 -2.02 -10.29 0.71
CA ALA A 7 -1.59 -9.04 0.12
C ALA A 7 -2.05 -8.95 -1.34
N ALA A 8 -2.71 -7.85 -1.70
CA ALA A 8 -3.06 -7.55 -3.08
C ALA A 8 -1.94 -6.72 -3.72
N PRO A 9 -1.33 -7.17 -4.83
CA PRO A 9 -0.39 -6.35 -5.58
C PRO A 9 -1.11 -5.15 -6.21
N THR A 10 -0.42 -4.03 -6.32
CA THR A 10 -0.92 -2.82 -6.99
C THR A 10 -0.08 -2.54 -8.24
N VAL A 11 -0.04 -1.29 -8.72
CA VAL A 11 0.89 -0.89 -9.78
C VAL A 11 2.32 -1.04 -9.25
N LYS A 12 3.17 -1.80 -9.95
CA LYS A 12 4.54 -2.13 -9.51
C LYS A 12 5.34 -0.90 -9.08
N PHE A 13 5.22 0.20 -9.83
CA PHE A 13 5.83 1.49 -9.50
C PHE A 13 5.42 2.02 -8.11
N VAL A 14 4.13 1.94 -7.77
CA VAL A 14 3.61 2.38 -6.47
C VAL A 14 4.09 1.46 -5.36
N ASP A 15 4.10 0.14 -5.58
CA ASP A 15 4.59 -0.82 -4.59
C ASP A 15 6.08 -0.60 -4.26
N GLU A 16 6.92 -0.40 -5.28
CA GLU A 16 8.35 -0.11 -5.13
C GLU A 16 8.60 1.23 -4.44
N TYR A 17 7.86 2.28 -4.82
CA TYR A 17 7.94 3.59 -4.18
C TYR A 17 7.51 3.54 -2.70
N CYS A 18 6.38 2.90 -2.41
CA CYS A 18 5.84 2.81 -1.06
C CYS A 18 6.72 1.97 -0.12
N GLN A 19 7.51 1.03 -0.65
CA GLN A 19 8.42 0.18 0.13
C GLN A 19 9.36 1.01 1.03
N TRP A 20 9.81 2.18 0.56
CA TRP A 20 10.69 3.10 1.29
C TRP A 20 10.04 3.69 2.55
N TYR A 21 8.71 3.78 2.57
CA TYR A 21 7.94 4.35 3.67
C TYR A 21 7.41 3.29 4.64
N LYS A 22 7.64 2.00 4.37
CA LYS A 22 7.10 0.90 5.17
C LYS A 22 7.43 0.98 6.65
N SER A 23 8.62 1.46 7.01
CA SER A 23 9.05 1.62 8.41
C SER A 23 8.29 2.72 9.17
N LEU A 24 7.61 3.63 8.47
CA LEU A 24 6.78 4.68 9.09
C LEU A 24 5.44 4.14 9.59
N PHE A 25 5.03 2.96 9.13
CA PHE A 25 3.72 2.38 9.45
C PHE A 25 3.89 1.18 10.38
N PRO A 26 3.52 1.30 11.67
CA PRO A 26 3.52 0.18 12.60
C PRO A 26 2.40 -0.83 12.30
N ASP A 27 1.35 -0.42 11.59
CA ASP A 27 0.21 -1.26 11.21
C ASP A 27 0.16 -1.50 9.69
N VAL A 28 0.05 -2.77 9.31
CA VAL A 28 0.05 -3.21 7.91
C VAL A 28 -1.17 -2.73 7.11
N ARG A 29 -2.31 -2.47 7.77
CA ARG A 29 -3.51 -1.96 7.08
C ARG A 29 -3.37 -0.48 6.76
N SER A 30 -2.73 0.27 7.65
CA SER A 30 -2.40 1.68 7.43
C SER A 30 -1.42 1.85 6.25
N PHE A 31 -0.40 0.98 6.18
CA PHE A 31 0.50 0.94 5.03
C PHE A 31 -0.24 0.58 3.73
N GLU A 32 -1.16 -0.37 3.77
CA GLU A 32 -1.94 -0.77 2.60
C GLU A 32 -2.85 0.37 2.11
N ALA A 33 -3.53 1.08 3.02
CA ALA A 33 -4.35 2.24 2.68
C ALA A 33 -3.52 3.35 2.02
N PHE A 34 -2.29 3.57 2.48
CA PHE A 34 -1.35 4.53 1.88
C PHE A 34 -1.01 4.21 0.42
N LYS A 35 -0.82 2.92 0.09
CA LYS A 35 -0.60 2.48 -1.30
C LYS A 35 -1.83 2.75 -2.16
N TYR A 36 -3.02 2.43 -1.68
CA TYR A 36 -4.27 2.70 -2.42
C TYR A 36 -4.52 4.19 -2.64
N LEU A 37 -4.16 5.04 -1.67
CA LEU A 37 -4.22 6.49 -1.84
C LEU A 37 -3.33 6.95 -3.01
N HIS A 38 -2.09 6.47 -3.09
CA HIS A 38 -1.17 6.80 -4.18
C HIS A 38 -1.69 6.32 -5.54
N VAL A 39 -2.23 5.09 -5.61
CA VAL A 39 -2.89 4.60 -6.82
C VAL A 39 -4.01 5.53 -7.23
N GLY A 40 -4.88 5.95 -6.30
CA GLY A 40 -5.97 6.89 -6.58
C GLY A 40 -5.48 8.25 -7.09
N CYS A 41 -4.41 8.80 -6.51
CA CYS A 41 -3.81 10.07 -6.96
C CYS A 41 -3.21 10.01 -8.36
N ILE A 42 -2.68 8.85 -8.76
CA ILE A 42 -2.02 8.66 -10.07
C ILE A 42 -3.03 8.21 -11.14
N SER A 43 -4.16 7.61 -10.75
CA SER A 43 -5.14 7.07 -11.71
C SER A 43 -5.89 8.14 -12.52
N ASP A 44 -5.76 9.41 -12.14
CA ASP A 44 -6.29 10.56 -12.89
C ASP A 44 -5.31 11.10 -13.95
N LEU A 45 -4.04 10.63 -13.95
CA LEU A 45 -3.01 10.92 -14.96
C LEU A 45 -3.08 9.95 -16.14
#